data_AF-A0A7S3EW67-F1
#
_entry.id   AF-A0A7S3EW67-F1
#
_cell.length_a   1.000
_cell.length_b   1.000
_cell.length_c   1.000
_cell.angle_alpha   90.00
_cell.angle_beta   90.00
_cell.angle_gamma   90.00
#
_symmetry.space_group_name_H-M   'P 1'
#
loop_
_entity.id
_entity.type
_entity.pdbx_description
1 polymer ?
#
loop_
_entity_poly.entity_id
_entity_poly.type
_entity_poly.pdbx_seq_one_letter_code
_entity_poly.pdbx_strand_id
1 'polypeptide(L)'
;VSLLTEVGLNGQLDHEDCPALAAAEANNTLTDDVNQSDICPEAYAELAILTSMMVGVFQVVASFLQLGFLVSFLGHPVVSGFTSGAAIIIGLSQLKDFMGYSIPKSQYVYETLGHLFDKIDQTNYKTLLMGLTWWFMLWAARQLALKKK
;
A
#
# COMPACT_ATOMS: atom_id res chain seq x y z
N VAL A 1 -6.08 -2.75 -3.87
CA VAL A 1 -6.82 -3.74 -3.06
C VAL A 1 -6.39 -3.67 -1.61
N SER A 2 -5.12 -3.93 -1.24
CA SER A 2 -4.70 -3.88 0.18
C SER A 2 -5.07 -2.59 0.92
N LEU A 3 -4.87 -1.42 0.32
CA LEU A 3 -5.29 -0.14 0.92
C LEU A 3 -6.81 0.03 0.96
N LEU A 4 -7.56 -0.55 0.01
CA LEU A 4 -9.02 -0.47 -0.02
C LEU A 4 -9.65 -1.43 0.99
N THR A 5 -9.09 -2.62 1.18
CA THR A 5 -9.49 -3.49 2.28
C THR A 5 -9.10 -2.88 3.62
N GLU A 6 -7.91 -2.32 3.76
CA GLU A 6 -7.49 -1.69 5.03
C GLU A 6 -8.36 -0.47 5.39
N VAL A 7 -8.77 0.34 4.40
CA VAL A 7 -9.75 1.42 4.59
C VAL A 7 -11.16 0.89 4.82
N GLY A 8 -11.57 -0.18 4.14
CA GLY A 8 -12.86 -0.84 4.33
C GLY A 8 -13.00 -1.57 5.68
N LEU A 9 -11.88 -2.01 6.26
CA LEU A 9 -11.79 -2.56 7.61
C LEU A 9 -11.85 -1.45 8.69
N ASN A 10 -11.56 -0.21 8.33
CA ASN A 10 -11.44 0.90 9.27
C ASN A 10 -12.84 1.37 9.71
N GLY A 11 -13.40 0.68 10.71
CA GLY A 11 -14.71 0.97 11.31
C GLY A 11 -15.85 -0.03 11.03
N GLN A 12 -15.58 -1.17 10.37
CA GLN A 12 -16.63 -2.13 9.94
C GLN A 12 -16.42 -3.56 10.45
N LEU A 13 -15.38 -3.82 11.25
CA LEU A 13 -15.25 -5.12 11.92
C LEU A 13 -16.20 -5.16 13.11
N ASP A 14 -17.42 -5.61 12.84
CA ASP A 14 -18.36 -6.01 13.87
C ASP A 14 -17.75 -7.15 14.70
N HIS A 15 -18.00 -7.11 16.00
CA HIS A 15 -17.39 -7.90 17.08
C HIS A 15 -17.45 -9.45 16.94
N GLU A 16 -18.08 -9.96 15.89
CA GLU A 16 -18.47 -11.37 15.71
C GLU A 16 -17.47 -12.18 14.86
N ASP A 17 -16.75 -11.53 13.94
CA ASP A 17 -15.89 -12.23 12.96
C ASP A 17 -14.42 -12.37 13.40
N CYS A 18 -14.02 -11.73 14.52
CA CYS A 18 -12.68 -11.91 15.08
C CYS A 18 -12.65 -11.86 16.62
N PRO A 19 -12.64 -13.03 17.30
CA PRO A 19 -12.57 -13.08 18.77
C PRO A 19 -11.23 -12.54 19.32
N ALA A 20 -10.19 -12.40 18.48
CA ALA A 20 -8.91 -11.83 18.87
C ALA A 20 -8.98 -10.30 19.10
N LEU A 21 -9.93 -9.59 18.47
CA LEU A 21 -10.13 -8.15 18.70
C LEU A 21 -10.79 -7.87 20.05
N ALA A 22 -11.78 -8.67 20.42
CA ALA A 22 -12.40 -8.62 21.73
C ALA A 22 -11.40 -8.90 22.87
N ALA A 23 -10.42 -9.78 22.62
CA ALA A 23 -9.36 -10.10 23.57
C ALA A 23 -8.27 -9.01 23.68
N ALA A 24 -7.99 -8.29 22.59
CA ALA A 24 -7.02 -7.19 22.58
C ALA A 24 -7.56 -5.92 23.27
N GLU A 25 -8.85 -5.60 23.07
CA GLU A 25 -9.53 -4.47 23.72
C GLU A 25 -9.68 -4.68 25.24
N ALA A 26 -9.87 -5.94 25.69
CA ALA A 26 -10.00 -6.28 27.11
C ALA A 26 -8.71 -6.11 27.95
N ASN A 27 -7.53 -5.94 27.31
CA ASN A 27 -6.24 -5.87 28.01
C ASN A 27 -5.60 -4.46 28.05
N ASN A 28 -6.34 -3.38 27.71
CA ASN A 28 -5.86 -1.99 27.84
C ASN A 28 -4.44 -1.75 27.28
N THR A 29 -4.06 -2.43 26.20
CA THR A 29 -2.87 -2.09 25.41
C THR A 29 -3.32 -1.29 24.22
N LEU A 30 -3.71 -0.03 24.47
CA LEU A 30 -3.77 1.00 23.44
C LEU A 30 -2.32 1.32 23.05
N THR A 31 -1.75 0.44 22.24
CA THR A 31 -0.56 0.72 21.44
C THR A 31 -1.09 1.08 20.06
N ASP A 32 -0.93 2.33 19.65
CA ASP A 32 -1.28 2.92 18.34
C ASP A 32 -0.57 2.24 17.14
N ASP A 33 0.01 1.06 17.35
CA ASP A 33 0.95 0.38 16.47
C ASP A 33 0.40 -0.95 15.92
N VAL A 34 -0.72 -1.43 16.44
CA VAL A 34 -1.30 -2.71 16.01
C VAL A 34 -2.31 -2.46 14.89
N ASN A 35 -1.86 -2.61 13.64
CA ASN A 35 -2.77 -2.54 12.52
C ASN A 35 -3.79 -3.68 12.62
N GLN A 36 -5.06 -3.31 12.48
CA GLN A 36 -6.21 -4.20 12.42
C GLN A 36 -6.03 -5.39 11.44
N SER A 37 -5.21 -5.24 10.41
CA SER A 37 -4.85 -6.27 9.42
C SER A 37 -3.89 -7.36 9.93
N ASP A 38 -3.14 -7.11 11.01
CA ASP A 38 -2.21 -8.08 11.60
C ASP A 38 -2.91 -8.96 12.68
N ILE A 39 -4.03 -8.49 13.22
CA ILE A 39 -4.76 -9.14 14.33
C ILE A 39 -5.70 -10.25 13.83
N CYS A 40 -6.25 -10.09 12.61
CA CYS A 40 -7.27 -10.99 12.04
C CYS A 40 -6.98 -11.25 10.55
N PRO A 41 -5.94 -12.04 10.23
CA PRO A 41 -5.53 -12.29 8.85
C PRO A 41 -6.62 -13.00 8.02
N GLU A 42 -7.44 -13.83 8.67
CA GLU A 42 -8.56 -14.53 8.02
C GLU A 42 -9.66 -13.58 7.51
N ALA A 43 -10.13 -12.64 8.34
CA ALA A 43 -11.15 -11.67 7.94
C ALA A 43 -10.64 -10.73 6.84
N TYR A 44 -9.39 -10.29 6.94
CA TYR A 44 -8.75 -9.47 5.89
C TYR A 44 -8.65 -10.23 4.56
N ALA A 45 -8.28 -11.51 4.60
CA ALA A 45 -8.18 -12.35 3.41
C ALA A 45 -9.55 -12.55 2.73
N GLU A 46 -10.61 -12.80 3.51
CA GLU A 46 -11.96 -12.96 2.98
C GLU A 46 -12.46 -11.69 2.27
N LEU A 47 -12.31 -10.53 2.91
CA LEU A 47 -12.68 -9.23 2.35
C LEU A 47 -11.85 -8.90 1.09
N ALA A 48 -10.56 -9.23 1.09
CA ALA A 48 -9.70 -9.03 -0.08
C ALA A 48 -10.11 -9.90 -1.26
N ILE A 49 -10.45 -11.17 -1.00
CA ILE A 49 -10.94 -12.11 -2.02
C ILE A 49 -12.26 -11.60 -2.61
N LEU A 50 -13.24 -11.26 -1.76
CA LEU A 50 -14.54 -10.72 -2.20
C LEU A 50 -14.38 -9.45 -3.05
N THR A 51 -13.55 -8.50 -2.59
CA THR A 51 -13.28 -7.26 -3.31
C THR A 51 -12.61 -7.52 -4.65
N SER A 52 -11.62 -8.40 -4.70
CA SER A 52 -10.93 -8.76 -5.93
C SER A 52 -11.85 -9.45 -6.95
N MET A 53 -12.76 -10.29 -6.45
CA MET A 53 -13.77 -10.97 -7.26
C MET A 53 -14.77 -9.98 -7.86
N MET A 54 -15.28 -9.02 -7.06
CA MET A 54 -16.14 -7.94 -7.55
C MET A 54 -15.46 -7.12 -8.65
N VAL A 55 -14.20 -6.73 -8.44
CA VAL A 55 -13.41 -5.99 -9.46
C VAL A 55 -13.27 -6.82 -10.74
N GLY A 56 -13.03 -8.13 -10.63
CA GLY A 56 -12.96 -9.04 -11.77
C GLY A 56 -14.27 -9.13 -12.55
N VAL A 57 -15.41 -9.24 -11.85
CA VAL A 57 -16.74 -9.22 -12.48
C VAL A 57 -16.98 -7.90 -13.22
N PHE A 58 -16.67 -6.76 -12.59
CA PHE A 58 -16.78 -5.46 -13.25
C PHE A 58 -15.89 -5.36 -14.51
N GLN A 59 -14.69 -5.93 -14.47
CA GLN A 59 -13.79 -5.91 -15.62
C GLN A 59 -14.32 -6.78 -16.79
N VAL A 60 -14.91 -7.94 -16.50
CA VAL A 60 -15.56 -8.80 -17.51
C VAL A 60 -16.78 -8.10 -18.11
N VAL A 61 -17.66 -7.54 -17.28
CA VAL A 61 -18.83 -6.77 -17.74
C VAL A 61 -18.38 -5.59 -18.60
N ALA A 62 -17.36 -4.84 -18.15
CA ALA A 62 -16.82 -3.71 -18.90
C ALA A 62 -16.22 -4.13 -20.26
N SER A 63 -15.59 -5.29 -20.32
CA SER A 63 -15.06 -5.87 -21.55
C SER A 63 -16.17 -6.27 -22.53
N PHE A 64 -17.24 -6.91 -22.05
CA PHE A 64 -18.40 -7.27 -22.89
C PHE A 64 -19.13 -6.03 -23.44
N LEU A 65 -19.27 -4.99 -22.62
CA LEU A 65 -19.85 -3.71 -23.03
C LEU A 65 -18.90 -2.89 -23.93
N GLN A 66 -17.70 -3.38 -24.22
CA GLN A 66 -16.67 -2.69 -25.01
C GLN A 66 -16.38 -1.28 -24.50
N LEU A 67 -16.45 -1.08 -23.18
CA LEU A 67 -16.16 0.21 -22.52
C LEU A 67 -14.69 0.67 -22.68
N GLY A 68 -13.85 -0.13 -23.35
CA GLY A 68 -12.53 0.30 -23.79
C GLY A 68 -12.56 1.57 -24.67
N PHE A 69 -13.63 1.80 -25.43
CA PHE A 69 -13.82 3.05 -26.16
C PHE A 69 -14.00 4.25 -25.20
N LEU A 70 -14.66 4.05 -24.05
CA LEU A 70 -14.84 5.10 -23.05
C LEU A 70 -13.51 5.50 -22.39
N VAL A 71 -12.63 4.53 -22.15
CA VAL A 71 -11.27 4.79 -21.66
C VAL A 71 -10.45 5.58 -22.69
N SER A 72 -10.71 5.42 -24.00
CA SER A 72 -10.08 6.25 -25.03
C SER A 72 -10.57 7.71 -25.02
N PHE A 73 -11.70 8.03 -24.38
CA PHE A 73 -12.13 9.41 -24.14
C PHE A 73 -11.52 10.03 -22.90
N LEU A 74 -10.98 9.22 -21.98
CA LEU A 74 -10.13 9.73 -20.92
C LEU A 74 -8.86 10.24 -21.59
N GLY A 75 -8.75 11.56 -21.73
CA GLY A 75 -7.62 12.17 -22.42
C GLY A 75 -6.29 11.68 -21.85
N HIS A 76 -5.26 11.66 -22.70
CA HIS A 76 -3.88 11.33 -22.33
C HIS A 76 -3.40 11.98 -21.00
N PRO A 77 -3.81 13.23 -20.65
CA PRO A 77 -3.47 13.85 -19.37
C PRO A 77 -4.04 13.12 -18.14
N VAL A 78 -5.24 12.54 -18.22
CA VAL A 78 -5.91 11.91 -17.05
C VAL A 78 -5.22 10.60 -16.69
N VAL A 79 -4.93 9.76 -17.69
CA VAL A 79 -4.24 8.48 -17.49
C VAL A 79 -2.81 8.72 -17.01
N SER A 80 -2.12 9.71 -17.59
CA SER A 80 -0.79 10.12 -17.16
C SER A 80 -0.79 10.64 -15.72
N GLY A 81 -1.76 11.50 -15.35
CA GLY A 81 -1.91 12.05 -14.02
C GLY A 81 -2.19 10.98 -12.96
N PHE A 82 -3.10 10.05 -13.24
CA PHE A 82 -3.39 8.92 -12.34
C PHE A 82 -2.16 8.02 -12.14
N THR A 83 -1.45 7.69 -13.22
CA THR A 83 -0.24 6.85 -13.15
C THR A 83 0.88 7.54 -12.37
N SER A 84 1.06 8.85 -12.58
CA SER A 84 2.04 9.66 -11.84
C SER A 84 1.69 9.74 -10.34
N GLY A 85 0.41 9.98 -10.01
CA GLY A 85 -0.06 9.97 -8.62
C GLY A 85 0.13 8.61 -7.94
N ALA A 86 -0.21 7.51 -8.61
CA ALA A 86 0.04 6.16 -8.12
C ALA A 86 1.54 5.90 -7.90
N ALA A 87 2.41 6.35 -8.82
CA ALA A 87 3.86 6.22 -8.69
C ALA A 87 4.40 6.97 -7.44
N ILE A 88 3.87 8.15 -7.13
CA ILE A 88 4.24 8.90 -5.92
C ILE A 88 3.80 8.13 -4.67
N ILE A 89 2.56 7.64 -4.60
CA ILE A 89 2.05 6.89 -3.44
C ILE A 89 2.88 5.63 -3.19
N ILE A 90 3.20 4.88 -4.25
CA ILE A 90 4.04 3.67 -4.15
C ILE A 90 5.46 4.05 -3.69
N GLY A 91 6.04 5.10 -4.28
CA GLY A 91 7.37 5.58 -3.92
C GLY A 91 7.47 5.99 -2.45
N LEU A 92 6.47 6.71 -1.94
CA LEU A 92 6.41 7.12 -0.54
C LEU A 92 6.23 5.91 0.40
N SER A 93 5.45 4.91 0.00
CA SER A 93 5.28 3.67 0.76
C SER A 93 6.60 2.91 0.89
N GLN A 94 7.40 2.85 -0.18
CA GLN A 94 8.72 2.19 -0.17
C GLN A 94 9.80 3.02 0.54
N LEU A 95 9.69 4.36 0.52
CA LEU A 95 10.63 5.24 1.21
C LEU A 95 10.60 5.04 2.73
N LYS A 96 9.41 4.76 3.28
CA LYS A 96 9.21 4.40 4.68
C LYS A 96 10.03 3.16 5.07
N ASP A 97 9.92 2.09 4.28
CA ASP A 97 10.67 0.85 4.51
C ASP A 97 12.18 1.05 4.31
N PHE A 98 12.57 1.94 3.39
CA PHE A 98 13.96 2.27 3.09
C PHE A 98 14.70 3.00 4.24
N MET A 99 14.03 3.88 4.98
CA MET A 99 14.62 4.55 6.15
C MET A 99 14.78 3.63 7.38
N GLY A 100 14.27 2.39 7.31
CA GLY A 100 14.52 1.38 8.34
C GLY A 100 13.82 1.62 9.67
N TYR A 101 12.79 2.46 9.67
CA TYR A 101 11.88 2.63 10.79
C TYR A 101 10.56 1.94 10.48
N SER A 102 10.10 1.06 11.38
CA SER A 102 8.74 0.54 11.35
C SER A 102 7.81 1.63 11.89
N ILE A 103 7.54 2.65 11.07
CA ILE A 103 6.48 3.61 11.39
C ILE A 103 5.17 2.82 11.25
N PRO A 104 4.20 2.92 12.19
CA PRO A 104 2.88 2.31 12.00
C PRO A 104 2.26 2.80 10.68
N LYS A 105 1.44 1.96 10.03
CA LYS A 105 0.82 2.33 8.74
C LYS A 105 -0.27 3.37 9.01
N SER A 106 0.07 4.66 8.98
CA SER A 106 -0.96 5.71 8.95
C SER A 106 -1.59 5.78 7.56
N GLN A 107 -2.92 5.87 7.54
CA GLN A 107 -3.76 6.07 6.36
C GLN A 107 -3.44 7.39 5.61
N TYR A 108 -2.73 8.32 6.27
CA TYR A 108 -2.38 9.63 5.73
C TYR A 108 -0.89 9.76 5.40
N VAL A 109 -0.63 10.04 4.13
CA VAL A 109 0.72 10.27 3.59
C VAL A 109 1.40 11.49 4.22
N TYR A 110 0.63 12.53 4.59
CA TYR A 110 1.19 13.76 5.15
C TYR A 110 1.70 13.59 6.58
N GLU A 111 1.04 12.77 7.41
CA GLU A 111 1.48 12.47 8.78
C GLU A 111 2.77 11.64 8.76
N THR A 112 2.82 10.66 7.86
CA THR A 112 4.01 9.83 7.65
C THR A 112 5.21 10.69 7.24
N LEU A 113 5.00 11.69 6.37
CA LEU A 113 6.05 12.64 5.97
C LEU A 113 6.54 13.49 7.14
N GLY A 114 5.63 14.01 7.97
CA GLY A 114 5.99 14.82 9.15
C GLY A 114 6.88 14.06 10.13
N HIS A 115 6.52 12.81 10.44
CA HIS A 115 7.32 11.95 11.30
C HIS A 115 8.66 11.52 10.67
N LEU A 116 8.73 11.43 9.34
CA LEU A 116 9.94 11.07 8.62
C LEU A 116 11.01 12.17 8.70
N PHE A 117 10.59 13.44 8.60
CA PHE A 117 11.51 14.58 8.71
C PHE A 117 12.02 14.80 10.14
N ASP A 118 11.17 14.55 11.14
CA ASP A 118 11.52 14.79 12.54
C ASP A 118 12.43 13.70 13.13
N LYS A 119 12.41 12.48 12.56
CA LYS A 119 13.22 11.33 13.01
C LYS A 119 14.39 10.95 12.09
N ILE A 120 14.75 11.81 11.13
CA ILE A 120 15.83 11.51 10.17
C ILE A 120 17.17 11.21 10.86
N ASP A 121 17.41 11.79 12.04
CA ASP A 121 18.63 11.62 12.83
C ASP A 121 18.76 10.25 13.51
N GLN A 122 17.68 9.46 13.61
CA GLN A 122 17.71 8.11 14.22
C GLN A 122 17.75 6.98 13.18
N THR A 123 18.03 7.31 11.91
CA THR A 123 18.02 6.35 10.79
C THR A 123 19.05 5.23 10.98
N ASN A 124 18.61 3.97 10.85
CA ASN A 124 19.50 2.82 10.90
C ASN A 124 20.30 2.71 9.58
N TYR A 125 21.57 3.09 9.63
CA TYR A 125 22.45 3.12 8.45
C TYR A 125 22.54 1.78 7.71
N LYS A 126 22.31 0.65 8.39
CA LYS A 126 22.42 -0.70 7.80
C LYS A 126 21.30 -0.98 6.81
N THR A 127 20.07 -0.59 7.12
CA THR A 127 18.91 -0.77 6.23
C THR A 127 19.01 0.15 5.02
N LEU A 128 19.47 1.39 5.24
CA LEU A 128 19.70 2.36 4.17
C LEU A 128 20.76 1.85 3.17
N LEU A 129 21.84 1.23 3.67
CA LEU A 129 22.89 0.68 2.80
C LEU A 129 22.38 -0.50 1.95
N MET A 130 21.56 -1.40 2.52
CA MET A 130 20.89 -2.48 1.77
C MET A 130 19.93 -1.95 0.70
N GLY A 131 19.18 -0.90 1.03
CA GLY A 131 18.30 -0.26 0.05
C GLY A 131 19.09 0.38 -1.09
N LEU A 132 20.16 1.11 -0.79
CA LEU A 132 21.00 1.76 -1.80
C LEU A 132 21.72 0.75 -2.70
N THR A 133 22.20 -0.36 -2.16
CA THR A 133 22.84 -1.40 -2.97
C THR A 133 21.83 -2.04 -3.94
N TRP A 134 20.61 -2.29 -3.48
CA TRP A 134 19.53 -2.78 -4.34
C TRP A 134 19.15 -1.79 -5.43
N TRP A 135 18.97 -0.52 -5.08
CA TRP A 135 18.67 0.54 -6.04
C TRP A 135 19.79 0.70 -7.08
N PHE A 136 21.04 0.70 -6.63
CA PHE A 136 22.22 0.78 -7.50
C PHE A 136 22.34 -0.44 -8.42
N MET A 137 22.07 -1.64 -7.92
CA MET A 137 22.07 -2.87 -8.71
C MET A 137 21.01 -2.82 -9.83
N LEU A 138 19.78 -2.42 -9.50
CA LEU A 138 18.71 -2.28 -10.49
C LEU A 138 19.01 -1.19 -11.52
N TRP A 139 19.57 -0.07 -11.08
CA TRP A 139 20.02 1.00 -11.97
C TRP A 139 21.12 0.52 -12.92
N ALA A 140 22.15 -0.18 -12.41
CA ALA A 140 23.24 -0.72 -13.22
C ALA A 140 22.75 -1.78 -14.21
N ALA A 141 21.87 -2.69 -13.78
CA ALA A 141 21.26 -3.69 -14.66
C ALA A 141 20.47 -3.03 -15.81
N ARG A 142 19.72 -1.96 -15.51
CA ARG A 142 19.02 -1.17 -16.52
C ARG A 142 19.98 -0.52 -17.52
N GLN A 143 21.08 0.06 -17.04
CA GLN A 143 22.09 0.68 -17.92
C GLN A 143 22.74 -0.35 -18.85
N LEU A 144 23.03 -1.55 -18.34
CA LEU A 144 23.59 -2.65 -19.15
C LEU A 144 22.57 -3.18 -20.16
N ALA A 145 21.29 -3.27 -19.80
CA ALA A 145 20.22 -3.68 -20.72
C ALA A 145 19.98 -2.68 -21.85
N LEU A 146 20.09 -1.37 -21.55
CA LEU A 146 19.94 -0.31 -22.56
C LEU A 146 21.14 -0.21 -23.50
N LYS A 147 22.35 -0.55 -23.04
CA LYS A 147 23.58 -0.53 -23.85
C LYS A 147 23.67 -1.68 -24.85
N LYS A 148 22.80 -2.68 -24.73
CA LYS A 148 22.75 -3.87 -25.61
C LYS A 148 21.75 -3.73 -26.76
N LYS A 149 21.08 -2.58 -26.88
CA LYS A 149 20.12 -2.25 -27.94
C LYS A 149 20.73 -1.18 -28.85
#